data_AF-A0AAB0A710-F1
#
_entry.id   AF-A0AAB0A710-F1
#
_cell.length_a   1.000
_cell.length_b   1.000
_cell.length_c   1.000
_cell.angle_alpha   90.00
_cell.angle_beta   90.00
_cell.angle_gamma   90.00
#
_symmetry.space_group_name_H-M   'P 1'
#
loop_
_entity.id
_entity.type
_entity.pdbx_description
1 polymer ?
#
loop_
_entity_poly.entity_id
_entity_poly.type
_entity_poly.pdbx_seq_one_letter_code
_entity_poly.pdbx_strand_id
1 'polypeptide(L)' 'MATAACGTKISKLTIDQGREYFSNSQKTYYKEKGIQVEPTVAYSPQQNGVAERFNRTLIEKVRTMLIQSHAPKIVLV' A
#
# COMPACT_ATOMS: atom_id res chain seq x y z
N MET A 1 2.05 -5.61 -0.72
CA MET A 1 1.21 -6.03 0.41
C MET A 1 2.06 -6.43 1.61
N ALA A 2 1.69 -6.00 2.82
CA ALA A 2 2.32 -6.42 4.06
C ALA A 2 1.54 -7.60 4.68
N THR A 3 2.24 -8.60 5.20
CA THR A 3 1.62 -9.66 5.99
C THR A 3 1.94 -9.45 7.46
N ALA A 4 0.97 -8.92 8.21
CA ALA A 4 1.03 -8.77 9.66
C ALA A 4 -0.38 -8.86 10.25
N ALA A 5 -0.49 -9.46 11.44
CA ALA A 5 -1.72 -9.39 12.21
C ALA A 5 -1.87 -7.99 12.83
N CYS A 6 -3.10 -7.57 13.11
CA CYS A 6 -3.37 -6.29 13.77
C CYS A 6 -2.57 -6.19 15.08
N GLY A 7 -1.88 -5.07 15.29
CA GLY A 7 -1.06 -4.82 16.49
C GLY A 7 0.33 -5.47 16.49
N THR A 8 0.71 -6.19 15.42
CA THR A 8 2.03 -6.82 15.31
C THR A 8 2.96 -6.08 14.36
N LYS A 9 4.27 -6.23 14.58
CA LYS A 9 5.29 -5.66 13.69
C LYS A 9 5.23 -6.34 12.33
N ILE A 10 5.27 -5.55 11.25
CA ILE A 10 5.37 -6.08 9.90
C ILE A 10 6.73 -6.76 9.75
N SER A 11 6.73 -8.05 9.42
CA SER A 11 7.94 -8.82 9.15
C SER A 11 8.28 -8.85 7.65
N LYS A 12 7.26 -8.85 6.79
CA LYS A 12 7.41 -8.97 5.34
C LYS A 12 6.52 -7.98 4.60
N LEU A 13 7.12 -7.31 3.60
CA LEU A 13 6.49 -6.30 2.77
C LEU A 13 6.76 -6.60 1.29
N THR A 14 5.69 -6.86 0.54
CA THR A 14 5.75 -6.91 -0.92
C THR A 14 5.52 -5.50 -1.48
N ILE A 15 6.39 -4.98 -2.34
CA ILE A 15 6.28 -3.66 -2.95
C ILE A 15 6.27 -3.76 -4.47
N ASP A 16 5.62 -2.81 -5.13
CA ASP A 16 5.77 -2.70 -6.58
C ASP A 16 7.19 -2.19 -6.94
N GLN A 17 7.61 -2.36 -8.20
CA GLN A 17 8.91 -1.88 -8.69
C GLN A 17 8.98 -0.34 -8.85
N GLY A 18 8.01 0.39 -8.30
CA GLY A 18 8.03 1.85 -8.21
C GLY A 18 9.31 2.37 -7.56
N ARG A 19 9.98 3.31 -8.24
CA ARG A 19 11.31 3.82 -7.83
C ARG A 19 11.33 4.46 -6.45
N GLU A 20 10.19 5.01 -6.02
CA GLU A 20 10.00 5.61 -4.70
C GLU A 20 10.34 4.63 -3.56
N TYR A 21 10.05 3.33 -3.73
CA TYR A 21 10.25 2.30 -2.71
C TYR A 21 11.71 1.80 -2.61
N PHE A 22 12.56 2.12 -3.59
CA PHE A 22 13.95 1.65 -3.65
C PHE A 22 15.00 2.73 -3.36
N SER A 23 14.56 3.92 -2.94
CA SER A 23 15.47 4.97 -2.47
C SER A 23 16.30 4.52 -1.26
N ASN A 24 17.49 5.11 -1.08
CA ASN A 24 18.39 4.73 0.01
C ASN A 24 17.77 4.94 1.40
N SER A 25 16.98 6.01 1.56
CA SER A 25 16.23 6.27 2.79
C SER A 25 15.24 5.16 3.11
N GLN A 26 14.51 4.65 2.11
CA GLN A 26 13.58 3.53 2.28
C GLN A 26 14.30 2.24 2.66
N LYS A 27 15.41 1.92 1.98
CA LYS A 27 16.23 0.74 2.31
C LYS A 27 16.73 0.76 3.76
N THR A 28 17.20 1.92 4.23
CA THR A 28 17.61 2.10 5.63
C THR A 28 16.44 1.86 6.58
N TYR A 29 15.27 2.46 6.31
CA TYR A 29 14.07 2.27 7.12
C TYR A 29 13.67 0.79 7.25
N TYR A 30 13.63 0.06 6.13
CA TYR A 30 13.30 -1.37 6.17
C TYR A 30 14.30 -2.18 7.00
N LYS A 31 15.60 -1.86 6.88
CA LYS A 31 16.66 -2.52 7.64
C LYS A 31 16.55 -2.25 9.14
N GLU A 32 16.33 -1.00 9.54
CA GLU A 32 16.13 -0.62 10.95
C GLU A 32 14.88 -1.28 11.55
N LYS A 33 13.83 -1.42 10.75
CA LYS A 33 12.60 -2.11 11.17
C LYS A 33 12.70 -3.62 11.01
N GLY A 34 13.78 -4.18 10.47
CA GLY A 34 13.90 -5.62 10.23
C GLY A 34 12.80 -6.17 9.31
N ILE A 35 12.34 -5.35 8.37
CA ILE A 35 11.30 -5.70 7.40
C ILE A 35 11.98 -6.33 6.19
N GLN A 36 11.58 -7.54 5.84
CA GLN A 36 11.97 -8.17 4.59
C GLN A 36 11.14 -7.60 3.45
N VAL A 37 11.79 -7.00 2.47
CA VAL A 37 11.13 -6.39 1.32
C VAL A 37 11.29 -7.26 0.08
N GLU A 38 10.18 -7.59 -0.56
CA GLU A 38 10.12 -8.35 -1.80
C GLU A 38 9.48 -7.51 -2.92
N PRO A 39 10.20 -7.23 -4.01
CA PRO A 39 9.60 -6.60 -5.18
C PRO A 39 8.61 -7.56 -5.86
N THR A 40 7.49 -7.04 -6.36
CA THR A 40 6.62 -7.78 -7.29
C THR A 40 7.36 -8.07 -8.58
N VAL A 41 7.00 -9.18 -9.23
CA VAL A 41 7.52 -9.51 -10.55
C VAL A 41 6.94 -8.51 -11.54
N ALA A 42 7.82 -7.89 -12.35
CA ALA A 42 7.40 -7.00 -13.43
C ALA A 42 6.40 -7.74 -14.34
N TYR A 43 5.33 -7.04 -14.74
CA TYR A 43 4.26 -7.60 -15.57
C TYR A 43 3.42 -8.73 -14.93
N SER A 44 3.43 -8.86 -13.60
CA SER A 44 2.50 -9.74 -12.87
C SER A 44 1.45 -8.93 -12.08
N PRO A 45 0.43 -8.37 -12.75
CA PRO A 45 -0.64 -7.61 -12.08
C PRO A 45 -1.41 -8.45 -11.04
N GLN A 46 -1.38 -9.79 -11.16
CA GLN A 46 -2.00 -10.69 -10.20
C GLN A 46 -1.40 -10.56 -8.79
N GLN A 47 -0.09 -10.31 -8.69
CA GLN A 47 0.59 -10.10 -7.40
C GLN A 47 0.22 -8.76 -6.75
N ASN A 48 -0.09 -7.74 -7.55
CA ASN A 48 -0.54 -6.43 -7.06
C ASN A 48 -2.07 -6.36 -6.84
N GLY A 49 -2.83 -7.30 -7.41
CA GLY A 49 -4.29 -7.27 -7.41
C GLY A 49 -4.92 -7.18 -6.02
N VAL A 50 -4.26 -7.69 -4.96
CA VAL A 50 -4.78 -7.53 -3.59
C VAL A 50 -4.65 -6.10 -3.10
N ALA A 51 -3.51 -5.44 -3.37
CA ALA A 51 -3.30 -4.04 -3.02
C ALA A 51 -4.25 -3.13 -3.83
N GLU A 52 -4.44 -3.41 -5.11
CA GLU A 52 -5.38 -2.67 -5.97
C GLU A 52 -6.83 -2.81 -5.49
N ARG A 53 -7.26 -4.03 -5.13
CA ARG A 53 -8.59 -4.25 -4.55
C ARG A 53 -8.78 -3.47 -3.26
N PHE A 54 -7.78 -3.50 -2.38
CA PHE A 54 -7.83 -2.75 -1.13
C PHE A 54 -7.90 -1.23 -1.37
N ASN A 55 -7.07 -0.70 -2.27
CA ASN A 55 -7.08 0.73 -2.61
C ASN A 55 -8.44 1.16 -3.18
N ARG A 56 -9.04 0.36 -4.05
CA ARG A 56 -10.39 0.61 -4.56
C ARG A 56 -11.43 0.64 -3.43
N THR A 57 -11.43 -0.34 -2.54
CA THR A 57 -12.33 -0.34 -1.37
C THR A 57 -12.12 0.88 -0.47
N LEU A 58 -10.87 1.29 -0.25
CA LEU A 58 -10.53 2.47 0.54
C LEU A 58 -11.10 3.74 -0.08
N ILE A 59 -10.89 3.94 -1.39
CA ILE A 59 -11.39 5.11 -2.13
C ILE A 59 -12.93 5.17 -2.07
N GLU A 60 -13.62 4.04 -2.27
CA GLU A 60 -15.08 3.99 -2.18
C GLU A 60 -15.59 4.34 -0.76
N LYS A 61 -14.92 3.88 0.28
CA LYS A 61 -15.24 4.27 1.66
C LYS A 61 -15.05 5.76 1.90
N VAL A 62 -13.93 6.32 1.44
CA VAL A 62 -13.65 7.76 1.56
C VAL A 62 -14.70 8.58 0.80
N ARG A 63 -15.07 8.18 -0.42
CA ARG A 63 -16.15 8.82 -1.19
C ARG A 63 -17.46 8.82 -0.42
N THR A 64 -17.81 7.69 0.19
CA THR A 64 -19.03 7.57 1.00
C THR A 64 -19.00 8.51 2.21
N MET A 65 -17.88 8.56 2.93
CA MET A 65 -17.69 9.44 4.08
C MET A 65 -17.76 10.93 3.70
N LEU A 66 -17.16 11.33 2.57
CA LEU A 66 -17.20 12.71 2.07
C LEU A 66 -18.63 13.15 1.71
N ILE A 67 -19.40 12.25 1.08
CA ILE A 67 -20.82 12.50 0.78
C ILE A 67 -21.61 12.70 2.08
N GLN A 68 -21.38 11.84 3.08
CA GLN A 68 -22.04 11.94 4.38
C GLN A 68 -21.68 13.24 5.11
N SER A 69 -20.43 13.70 5.02
CA SER A 69 -19.96 14.92 5.68
C SER A 69 -20.31 16.21 4.92
N HIS A 70 -21.05 16.14 3.81
CA HIS A 70 -21.34 17.28 2.93
C HIS A 70 -20.08 18.02 2.45
N ALA A 71 -18.94 17.32 2.38
CA ALA A 71 -17.69 17.87 1.91
C ALA A 71 -17.73 18.03 0.36
N PRO A 72 -16.98 18.98 -0.20
CA PRO A 72 -16.90 19.13 -1.66
C PRO A 72 -16.42 17.83 -2.29
N LYS A 73 -17.09 17.42 -3.38
CA LYS A 73 -16.71 16.22 -4.14
C LYS A 73 -15.33 16.42 -4.77
N ILE A 74 -14.32 15.81 -4.16
CA ILE A 74 -12.98 15.68 -4.75
C ILE A 74 -12.95 14.37 -5.54
N VAL A 75 -12.52 14.45 -6.80
CA VAL A 75 -12.25 13.26 -7.61
C VAL A 75 -10.93 12.65 -7.12
N LEU A 76 -11.04 11.61 -6.29
CA LEU A 76 -9.92 10.75 -5.95
C LEU A 76 -9.75 9.75 -7.10
N VAL A 77 -8.72 9.97 -7.92
CA VAL A 77 -8.25 9.09 -9.00
C VAL A 77 -7.21 8.13 -8.45
#